data_AF-A0A528M1P1-F1
#
_entry.id   AF-A0A528M1P1-F1
#
_cell.length_a   1.000
_cell.length_b   1.000
_cell.length_c   1.000
_cell.angle_alpha   90.00
_cell.angle_beta   90.00
_cell.angle_gamma   90.00
#
_symmetry.space_group_name_H-M   'P 1'
#
loop_
_entity.id
_entity.type
_entity.pdbx_description
1 polymer ?
#
loop_
_entity_poly.entity_id
_entity_poly.type
_entity_poly.pdbx_seq_one_letter_code
_entity_poly.pdbx_strand_id
1 'polypeptide(L)'
;APLLPHQMKRLARRVPLGVAITGGFGYHSSGDIFLAFSTANREAALAPSGRIASADFIPDTDIDPFFDAVIESVEEAILNALVANDDMTGRDGNFVPALPKAWLKGKFGASQGK
;
A
#
# COMPACT_ATOMS: atom_id res chain seq x y z
N ALA A 1 0.03 10.02 10.31
CA ALA A 1 -0.19 9.90 11.77
C ALA A 1 1.15 9.96 12.52
N PRO A 2 1.20 10.55 13.73
CA PRO A 2 2.40 10.55 14.56
C PRO A 2 2.74 9.13 15.00
N LEU A 3 3.77 8.56 14.39
CA LEU A 3 4.20 7.18 14.60
C LEU A 3 5.74 7.13 14.64
N LEU A 4 6.27 6.34 15.56
CA LEU A 4 7.70 6.19 15.78
C LEU A 4 8.32 5.16 14.82
N PRO A 5 9.66 5.12 14.65
CA PRO A 5 10.32 4.22 13.70
C PRO A 5 9.96 2.73 13.90
N HIS A 6 9.79 2.27 15.13
CA HIS A 6 9.40 0.88 15.41
C HIS A 6 7.94 0.61 15.02
N GLN A 7 7.03 1.58 15.18
CA GLN A 7 5.65 1.50 14.72
C GLN A 7 5.58 1.51 13.19
N MET A 8 6.41 2.33 12.52
CA MET A 8 6.53 2.33 11.06
C MET A 8 6.97 0.97 10.52
N LYS A 9 7.92 0.31 11.19
CA LYS A 9 8.30 -1.06 10.85
C LYS A 9 7.13 -2.04 11.00
N ARG A 10 6.27 -1.87 12.02
CA ARG A 10 5.05 -2.69 12.20
C ARG A 10 4.04 -2.46 11.07
N LEU A 11 3.82 -1.20 10.66
CA LEU A 11 2.96 -0.87 9.51
C LEU A 11 3.50 -1.47 8.21
N ALA A 12 4.80 -1.32 7.92
CA ALA A 12 5.42 -1.90 6.72
C ALA A 12 5.26 -3.44 6.66
N ARG A 13 5.16 -4.11 7.81
CA ARG A 13 4.90 -5.57 7.89
C ARG A 13 3.43 -5.94 7.63
N ARG A 14 2.51 -4.98 7.48
CA ARG A 14 1.11 -5.23 7.09
C ARG A 14 0.89 -5.20 5.59
N VAL A 15 1.76 -4.52 4.84
CA VAL A 15 1.70 -4.47 3.36
C VAL A 15 1.59 -5.85 2.71
N PRO A 16 2.34 -6.90 3.13
CA PRO A 16 2.18 -8.24 2.55
C PRO A 16 0.77 -8.82 2.67
N LEU A 17 -0.01 -8.44 3.69
CA LEU A 17 -1.37 -8.95 3.86
C LEU A 17 -2.30 -8.40 2.77
N GLY A 18 -2.19 -7.10 2.44
CA GLY A 18 -2.91 -6.51 1.32
C GLY A 18 -2.52 -7.13 -0.02
N VAL A 19 -1.22 -7.39 -0.23
CA VAL A 19 -0.71 -8.11 -1.40
C VAL A 19 -1.33 -9.52 -1.50
N ALA A 20 -1.38 -10.24 -0.38
CA ALA A 20 -1.90 -11.61 -0.33
C ALA A 20 -3.40 -11.69 -0.67
N ILE A 21 -4.21 -10.70 -0.26
CA ILE A 21 -5.65 -10.65 -0.60
C ILE A 21 -5.85 -10.58 -2.12
N THR A 22 -4.95 -9.89 -2.83
CA THR A 22 -4.98 -9.82 -4.31
C THR A 22 -4.37 -11.04 -5.01
N GLY A 23 -3.90 -12.04 -4.26
CA GLY A 23 -3.33 -13.28 -4.78
C GLY A 23 -1.80 -13.30 -4.93
N GLY A 24 -1.08 -12.34 -4.34
CA GLY A 24 0.39 -12.35 -4.32
C GLY A 24 0.95 -13.30 -3.25
N PHE A 25 1.75 -14.29 -3.66
CA PHE A 25 2.31 -15.32 -2.76
C PHE A 25 3.81 -15.13 -2.44
N GLY A 26 4.47 -14.10 -2.97
CA GLY A 26 5.90 -13.89 -2.73
C GLY A 26 6.79 -15.00 -3.32
N TYR A 27 6.58 -15.34 -4.60
CA TYR A 27 7.38 -16.35 -5.29
C TYR A 27 8.87 -15.99 -5.34
N HIS A 28 9.74 -16.99 -5.57
CA HIS A 28 11.19 -16.85 -5.51
C HIS A 28 11.75 -15.68 -6.34
N SER A 29 11.16 -15.41 -7.51
CA SER A 29 11.56 -14.31 -8.40
C SER A 29 10.87 -12.97 -8.11
N SER A 30 9.95 -12.90 -7.14
CA SER A 30 9.24 -11.67 -6.75
C SER A 30 10.07 -10.87 -5.76
N GLY A 31 10.43 -9.64 -6.14
CA GLY A 31 11.20 -8.71 -5.30
C GLY A 31 10.30 -7.81 -4.46
N ASP A 32 9.63 -8.36 -3.45
CA ASP A 32 8.65 -7.61 -2.65
C ASP A 32 9.34 -6.82 -1.51
N ILE A 33 9.43 -5.50 -1.66
CA ILE A 33 10.08 -4.58 -0.71
C ILE A 33 9.09 -3.49 -0.27
N PHE A 34 9.03 -3.22 1.03
CA PHE A 34 8.06 -2.27 1.61
C PHE A 34 8.74 -1.19 2.44
N LEU A 35 8.27 0.04 2.29
CA LEU A 35 8.70 1.22 3.03
C LEU A 35 7.47 1.94 3.60
N ALA A 36 7.54 2.30 4.87
CA ALA A 36 6.55 3.16 5.53
C ALA A 36 7.27 4.35 6.19
N PHE A 37 6.68 5.54 6.07
CA PHE A 37 7.18 6.76 6.69
C PHE A 37 6.02 7.59 7.25
N SER A 38 6.34 8.45 8.21
CA SER A 38 5.40 9.42 8.77
C SER A 38 5.90 10.83 8.52
N THR A 39 4.97 11.72 8.20
CA THR A 39 5.22 13.15 8.01
C THR A 39 4.94 13.98 9.27
N ALA A 40 4.42 13.36 10.34
CA ALA A 40 3.88 14.08 11.49
C ALA A 40 4.94 14.70 12.40
N ASN A 41 6.12 14.09 12.51
CA ASN A 41 7.19 14.52 13.43
C ASN A 41 8.32 15.27 12.69
N ARG A 42 7.96 16.27 11.85
CA ARG A 42 8.94 17.01 11.02
C ARG A 42 10.03 17.69 11.85
N GLU A 43 9.65 18.38 12.91
CA GLU A 43 10.60 19.12 13.76
C GLU A 43 11.57 18.18 14.48
N ALA A 44 11.07 17.03 14.96
CA ALA A 44 11.92 16.01 15.57
C ALA A 44 12.91 15.41 14.55
N ALA A 45 12.48 15.21 13.30
CA ALA A 45 13.33 14.68 12.24
C ALA A 45 14.41 15.67 11.77
N LEU A 46 14.18 16.97 11.92
CA LEU A 46 15.11 18.05 11.56
C LEU A 46 15.89 18.60 12.76
N ALA A 47 15.73 18.00 13.94
CA ALA A 47 16.36 18.50 15.16
C ALA A 47 17.90 18.46 15.05
N PRO A 48 18.60 19.52 15.48
CA PRO A 48 20.05 19.58 15.41
C PRO A 48 20.69 18.55 16.35
N SER A 49 21.83 18.00 15.90
CA SER A 49 22.63 17.06 16.69
C SER A 49 23.05 17.67 18.04
N GLY A 50 23.14 16.82 19.07
CA GLY A 50 23.52 17.23 20.43
C GLY A 50 22.40 17.85 21.25
N ARG A 51 21.14 17.79 20.79
CA ARG A 51 19.96 18.25 21.55
C ARG A 51 18.92 17.15 21.71
N ILE A 52 18.17 17.21 22.81
CA ILE A 52 16.98 16.38 22.99
C ILE A 52 15.87 16.92 22.10
N ALA A 53 15.25 16.04 21.32
CA ALA A 53 14.06 16.33 20.54
C ALA A 53 12.84 15.67 21.20
N SER A 54 11.66 16.26 20.99
CA SER A 54 10.37 15.68 21.39
C SER A 54 9.59 15.30 20.14
N ALA A 55 8.83 14.21 20.22
CA ALA A 55 8.00 13.71 19.13
C ALA A 55 6.68 13.20 19.70
N ASP A 56 5.60 13.45 18.98
CA ASP A 56 4.30 12.89 19.31
C ASP A 56 4.20 11.47 18.75
N PHE A 57 3.44 10.63 19.42
CA PHE A 57 3.16 9.29 18.93
C PHE A 57 1.78 8.80 19.37
N ILE A 58 1.16 7.98 18.52
CA ILE A 58 -0.04 7.23 18.86
C ILE A 58 0.36 6.06 19.76
N PRO A 59 -0.31 5.84 20.91
CA PRO A 59 -0.07 4.67 21.75
C PRO A 59 -0.23 3.36 20.97
N ASP A 60 0.57 2.36 21.32
CA ASP A 60 0.51 1.05 20.64
C ASP A 60 -0.83 0.32 20.79
N THR A 61 -1.64 0.68 21.80
CA THR A 61 -3.01 0.16 22.00
C THR A 61 -3.98 0.64 20.93
N ASP A 62 -3.66 1.75 20.26
CA ASP A 62 -4.57 2.44 19.34
C ASP A 62 -4.09 2.34 17.89
N ILE A 63 -3.10 1.48 17.62
CA ILE A 63 -2.45 1.38 16.30
C ILE A 63 -3.22 0.50 15.31
N ASP A 64 -4.11 -0.37 15.78
CA ASP A 64 -4.77 -1.39 14.95
C ASP A 64 -5.57 -0.80 13.77
N PRO A 65 -6.32 0.31 13.90
CA PRO A 65 -6.97 0.94 12.75
C PRO A 65 -6.01 1.36 11.63
N PHE A 66 -4.74 1.65 11.96
CA PHE A 66 -3.72 1.94 10.95
C PHE A 66 -3.19 0.67 10.28
N PHE A 67 -3.23 -0.48 10.95
CA PHE A 67 -2.92 -1.75 10.30
C PHE A 67 -4.00 -2.10 9.28
N ASP A 68 -5.27 -2.00 9.66
CA ASP A 68 -6.39 -2.25 8.76
C ASP A 68 -6.33 -1.32 7.54
N ALA A 69 -6.13 -0.02 7.78
CA ALA A 69 -5.98 0.96 6.70
C ALA A 69 -4.81 0.66 5.76
N VAL A 70 -3.68 0.14 6.26
CA VAL A 70 -2.56 -0.28 5.40
C VAL A 70 -2.95 -1.47 4.53
N ILE A 71 -3.67 -2.44 5.08
CA ILE A 71 -4.08 -3.64 4.33
C ILE A 71 -5.04 -3.26 3.21
N GLU A 72 -6.12 -2.55 3.55
CA GLU A 72 -7.15 -2.12 2.60
C GLU A 72 -6.58 -1.20 1.50
N SER A 73 -5.73 -0.23 1.88
CA SER A 73 -5.13 0.68 0.90
C SER A 73 -4.18 -0.02 -0.07
N VAL A 74 -3.46 -1.06 0.38
CA VAL A 74 -2.56 -1.83 -0.48
C VAL A 74 -3.35 -2.72 -1.43
N GLU A 75 -4.39 -3.40 -0.94
CA GLU A 75 -5.31 -4.18 -1.76
C GLU A 75 -5.89 -3.30 -2.88
N GLU A 76 -6.48 -2.16 -2.52
CA GLU A 76 -7.11 -1.27 -3.49
C GLU A 76 -6.09 -0.62 -4.44
N ALA A 77 -4.88 -0.29 -3.97
CA ALA A 77 -3.84 0.25 -4.84
C ALA A 77 -3.42 -0.74 -5.95
N ILE A 78 -3.30 -2.03 -5.63
CA ILE A 78 -2.99 -3.07 -6.61
C ILE A 78 -4.14 -3.21 -7.61
N LEU A 79 -5.39 -3.27 -7.13
CA LEU A 79 -6.57 -3.32 -8.00
C LEU A 79 -6.67 -2.10 -8.91
N ASN A 80 -6.42 -0.90 -8.38
CA ASN A 80 -6.42 0.34 -9.15
C ASN A 80 -5.34 0.34 -10.24
N ALA A 81 -4.14 -0.18 -9.96
CA ALA A 81 -3.09 -0.31 -10.97
C ALA A 81 -3.52 -1.24 -12.12
N LEU A 82 -4.19 -2.36 -11.82
CA LEU A 82 -4.71 -3.27 -12.83
C LEU A 82 -5.89 -2.68 -13.61
N VAL A 83 -6.78 -1.92 -12.97
CA VAL A 83 -7.94 -1.30 -13.64
C VAL A 83 -7.53 -0.09 -14.50
N ALA A 84 -6.51 0.65 -14.07
CA ALA A 84 -6.00 1.81 -14.79
C ALA A 84 -5.16 1.46 -16.02
N ASN A 85 -4.75 0.19 -16.19
CA ASN A 85 -3.85 -0.20 -17.27
C ASN A 85 -4.51 -0.12 -18.66
N ASP A 86 -3.68 0.05 -19.69
CA ASP A 86 -4.07 -0.01 -21.10
C ASP A 86 -3.21 -1.05 -21.84
N ASP A 87 -3.65 -1.44 -23.04
CA ASP A 87 -2.92 -2.37 -23.92
C ASP A 87 -1.51 -1.83 -24.21
N MET A 88 -0.48 -2.68 -24.10
CA MET A 88 0.91 -2.28 -24.33
C MET A 88 1.69 -3.33 -25.11
N THR A 89 2.39 -2.90 -26.16
CA THR A 89 3.43 -3.70 -26.81
C THR A 89 4.80 -3.19 -26.35
N GLY A 90 5.56 -4.05 -25.70
CA GLY A 90 6.90 -3.78 -25.21
C GLY A 90 8.02 -4.24 -26.16
N ARG A 91 9.20 -4.38 -25.57
CA ARG A 91 10.41 -4.87 -26.27
C ARG A 91 10.17 -6.24 -26.90
N ASP A 92 10.80 -6.48 -28.05
CA ASP A 92 10.77 -7.75 -28.81
C ASP A 92 9.34 -8.19 -29.21
N GLY A 93 8.39 -7.23 -29.29
CA GLY A 93 7.01 -7.50 -29.69
C GLY A 93 6.14 -8.13 -28.60
N ASN A 94 6.59 -8.15 -27.35
CA ASN A 94 5.82 -8.69 -26.24
C ASN A 94 4.58 -7.82 -25.98
N PHE A 95 3.40 -8.37 -26.25
CA PHE A 95 2.12 -7.70 -26.02
C PHE A 95 1.50 -8.11 -24.68
N VAL A 96 1.07 -7.12 -23.89
CA VAL A 96 0.33 -7.29 -22.65
C VAL A 96 -1.01 -6.54 -22.78
N PRO A 97 -2.15 -7.24 -22.69
CA PRO A 97 -3.45 -6.61 -22.80
C PRO A 97 -3.84 -5.87 -21.50
N ALA A 98 -4.70 -4.88 -21.67
CA ALA A 98 -5.47 -4.26 -20.61
C ALA A 98 -6.34 -5.30 -19.90
N LEU A 99 -6.61 -5.07 -18.61
CA LEU A 99 -7.64 -5.81 -17.91
C LEU A 99 -9.00 -5.57 -18.62
N PRO A 100 -9.84 -6.59 -18.85
CA PRO A 100 -11.05 -6.44 -19.65
C PRO A 100 -12.16 -5.68 -18.90
N LYS A 101 -12.07 -4.34 -18.89
CA LYS A 101 -12.90 -3.42 -18.10
C LYS A 101 -14.40 -3.58 -18.37
N ALA A 102 -14.78 -3.82 -19.63
CA ALA A 102 -16.19 -4.04 -20.01
C ALA A 102 -16.75 -5.34 -19.39
N TRP A 103 -15.97 -6.42 -19.40
CA TRP A 103 -16.35 -7.69 -18.79
C TRP A 103 -16.43 -7.55 -17.27
N LEU A 104 -15.45 -6.89 -16.64
CA LEU A 104 -15.48 -6.62 -15.20
C LEU A 104 -16.73 -5.83 -14.81
N LYS A 105 -17.06 -4.77 -15.55
CA LYS A 105 -18.27 -4.00 -15.32
C LYS A 105 -19.54 -4.84 -15.49
N GLY A 106 -19.59 -5.71 -16.50
CA GLY A 106 -20.74 -6.60 -16.69
C GLY A 106 -20.88 -7.67 -15.60
N LYS A 107 -19.78 -8.13 -15.01
CA LYS A 107 -19.78 -9.21 -14.01
C LYS A 107 -19.89 -8.73 -12.57
N PHE A 108 -19.24 -7.62 -12.25
CA PHE A 108 -19.09 -7.09 -10.89
C PHE A 108 -19.59 -5.66 -10.73
N GLY A 109 -19.87 -4.95 -11.82
CA GLY A 109 -20.54 -3.66 -11.73
C GLY A 109 -21.91 -3.90 -11.11
N ALA A 110 -22.12 -3.38 -9.90
CA ALA A 110 -23.42 -3.42 -9.25
C ALA A 110 -24.46 -2.99 -10.29
N SER A 111 -25.53 -3.77 -10.46
CA SER A 111 -26.75 -3.20 -11.00
C SER A 111 -26.98 -1.94 -10.17
N GLN A 112 -26.96 -0.77 -10.79
CA GLN A 112 -27.35 0.49 -10.19
C GLN A 112 -28.82 0.32 -9.76
N GLY A 113 -29.02 -0.29 -8.61
CA GLY A 113 -30.29 -0.54 -7.96
C GLY A 113 -30.58 0.67 -7.12
N LYS A 114 -31.62 1.39 -7.56
CA LYS A 114 -32.39 2.45 -6.88
C LYS A 114 -32.09 2.67 -5.40
#